data_AF-W9XX34-F1
#
_entry.id   AF-W9XX34-F1
#
_cell.length_a   1.000
_cell.length_b   1.000
_cell.length_c   1.000
_cell.angle_alpha   90.00
_cell.angle_beta   90.00
_cell.angle_gamma   90.00
#
_symmetry.space_group_name_H-M   'P 1'
#
loop_
_entity.id
_entity.type
_entity.pdbx_description
1 polymer ?
#
loop_
_entity_poly.entity_id
_entity_poly.type
_entity_poly.pdbx_seq_one_letter_code
_entity_poly.pdbx_strand_id
1 'polypeptide(L)'
;MQLMVLAGLVLAILGGTKVFDGDPNTVSNGLTYSRAAVIIFLAVLAAEAGINLYLLSNRRQILLGEIWLAWAGLAVTPFFLVRIIYSIICAFESGHSSVFNYVGTGNSAVIVQGIMFVLMEFIVVSIWIVAGMYTPKVPKELLY
;
A
#
# COMPACT_ATOMS: atom_id res chain seq x y z
N MET A 1 -3.62 -7.96 -10.65
CA MET A 1 -3.43 -7.11 -9.46
C MET A 1 -4.33 -7.51 -8.30
N GLN A 2 -5.67 -7.44 -8.43
CA GLN A 2 -6.60 -7.60 -7.30
C GLN A 2 -6.47 -8.92 -6.51
N LEU A 3 -6.27 -10.05 -7.19
CA LEU A 3 -6.09 -11.35 -6.51
C LEU A 3 -4.81 -11.40 -5.66
N MET A 4 -3.71 -10.81 -6.15
CA MET A 4 -2.44 -10.72 -5.41
C MET A 4 -2.58 -9.82 -4.19
N VAL A 5 -3.28 -8.68 -4.32
CA VAL A 5 -3.59 -7.77 -3.21
C VAL A 5 -4.42 -8.48 -2.13
N LEU A 6 -5.44 -9.23 -2.54
CA LEU A 6 -6.26 -10.02 -1.61
C LEU A 6 -5.44 -11.08 -0.88
N ALA A 7 -4.58 -11.81 -1.59
CA ALA A 7 -3.69 -12.79 -0.99
C ALA A 7 -2.71 -12.16 0.01
N GLY A 8 -2.11 -11.01 -0.35
CA GLY A 8 -1.24 -10.23 0.55
C GLY A 8 -1.98 -9.74 1.79
N LEU A 9 -3.22 -9.26 1.63
CA LEU A 9 -4.06 -8.80 2.76
C LEU A 9 -4.39 -9.95 3.73
N VAL A 10 -4.78 -11.12 3.21
CA VAL A 10 -5.07 -12.30 4.03
C VAL A 10 -3.82 -12.72 4.81
N LEU A 11 -2.65 -12.74 4.17
CA LEU A 11 -1.38 -13.05 4.83
C LEU A 11 -0.99 -12.02 5.89
N ALA A 12 -1.25 -10.73 5.66
CA ALA A 12 -1.01 -9.68 6.65
C ALA A 12 -1.91 -9.83 7.89
N ILE A 13 -3.20 -10.18 7.69
CA ILE A 13 -4.13 -10.44 8.79
C ILE A 13 -3.68 -11.67 9.59
N LEU A 14 -3.32 -12.76 8.91
CA LEU A 14 -2.81 -13.98 9.56
C LEU A 14 -1.47 -13.77 10.26
N GLY A 15 -0.60 -12.93 9.70
CA GLY A 15 0.67 -12.54 10.31
C GLY A 15 0.45 -11.75 11.59
N GLY A 16 -0.45 -10.75 11.56
CA GLY A 16 -0.83 -9.97 12.72
C GLY A 16 -1.43 -10.83 13.84
N THR A 17 -2.46 -11.63 13.53
CA THR A 17 -3.13 -12.45 14.55
C THR A 17 -2.21 -13.47 15.21
N LYS A 18 -1.29 -14.07 14.45
CA LYS A 18 -0.32 -15.04 14.97
C LYS A 18 0.84 -14.41 15.76
N VAL A 19 1.16 -13.13 15.50
CA VAL A 19 2.17 -12.39 16.27
C VAL A 19 1.65 -11.99 17.66
N PHE A 20 0.34 -11.81 17.81
CA PHE A 20 -0.30 -11.54 19.11
C PHE A 20 -0.67 -12.81 19.88
N ASP A 21 -0.42 -13.98 19.31
CA ASP A 21 -0.70 -15.26 19.93
C ASP A 21 0.43 -15.61 20.92
N GLY A 22 0.09 -16.13 22.10
CA GLY A 22 1.03 -16.29 23.22
C GLY A 22 2.05 -17.43 23.05
N ASP A 23 1.95 -18.20 21.97
CA ASP A 23 2.76 -19.39 21.73
C ASP A 23 4.02 -19.07 20.89
N PRO A 24 5.24 -19.43 21.35
CA PRO A 24 6.49 -19.11 20.64
C PRO A 24 6.56 -19.66 19.21
N ASN A 25 5.94 -20.82 18.98
CA ASN A 25 5.88 -21.47 17.67
C ASN A 25 4.85 -20.82 16.71
N THR A 26 3.81 -20.16 17.23
CA THR A 26 2.84 -19.44 16.41
C THR A 26 3.35 -18.05 16.04
N VAL A 27 4.11 -17.41 16.94
CA VAL A 27 4.76 -16.11 16.70
C VAL A 27 5.78 -16.17 15.55
N SER A 28 6.64 -17.21 15.48
CA SER A 28 7.64 -17.34 14.41
C SER A 28 6.99 -17.53 13.02
N ASN A 29 5.89 -18.29 12.99
CA ASN A 29 5.07 -18.45 11.80
C ASN A 29 4.38 -17.12 11.42
N GLY A 30 3.87 -16.37 12.39
CA GLY A 30 3.28 -15.03 12.19
C GLY A 30 4.24 -14.03 11.54
N LEU A 31 5.49 -13.97 12.01
CA LEU A 31 6.55 -13.17 11.38
C LEU A 31 6.81 -13.59 9.93
N THR A 32 6.79 -14.90 9.65
CA THR A 32 6.99 -15.42 8.28
C THR A 32 5.85 -14.99 7.35
N TYR A 33 4.59 -15.05 7.80
CA TYR A 33 3.44 -14.59 7.03
C TYR A 33 3.45 -13.07 6.80
N SER A 34 3.83 -12.28 7.81
CA SER A 34 3.97 -10.82 7.66
C SER A 34 5.04 -10.44 6.63
N ARG A 35 6.20 -11.12 6.65
CA ARG A 35 7.25 -10.92 5.63
C ARG A 35 6.77 -11.29 4.23
N ALA A 36 6.06 -12.40 4.09
CA ALA A 36 5.49 -12.82 2.80
C ALA A 36 4.46 -11.81 2.27
N ALA A 37 3.57 -11.32 3.14
CA ALA A 37 2.58 -10.30 2.78
C ALA A 37 3.24 -9.04 2.24
N VAL A 38 4.29 -8.56 2.92
CA VAL A 38 5.03 -7.37 2.55
C VAL A 38 5.72 -7.51 1.18
N ILE A 39 6.30 -8.68 0.88
CA ILE A 39 6.91 -8.96 -0.43
C ILE A 39 5.86 -8.91 -1.54
N ILE A 40 4.68 -9.49 -1.31
CA ILE A 40 3.58 -9.46 -2.29
C ILE A 40 3.12 -8.02 -2.53
N PHE A 41 2.96 -7.21 -1.48
CA PHE A 41 2.58 -5.81 -1.63
C PHE A 41 3.63 -4.99 -2.38
N LEU A 42 4.92 -5.25 -2.16
CA LEU A 42 6.00 -4.59 -2.91
C LEU A 42 5.98 -4.97 -4.40
N ALA A 43 5.70 -6.23 -4.72
CA ALA A 43 5.57 -6.69 -6.11
C ALA A 43 4.38 -6.03 -6.82
N VAL A 44 3.24 -5.88 -6.14
CA VAL A 44 2.07 -5.18 -6.68
C VAL A 44 2.41 -3.71 -6.95
N LEU A 45 3.06 -3.03 -5.99
CA LEU A 45 3.45 -1.63 -6.14
C LEU A 45 4.39 -1.43 -7.34
N ALA A 46 5.39 -2.30 -7.50
CA ALA A 46 6.32 -2.23 -8.62
C ALA A 46 5.61 -2.42 -9.97
N ALA A 47 4.67 -3.37 -10.05
CA ALA A 47 3.88 -3.58 -11.24
C ALA A 47 2.95 -2.38 -11.53
N GLU A 48 2.37 -1.74 -10.51
CA GLU A 48 1.49 -0.59 -10.68
C GLU A 48 2.28 0.65 -11.14
N ALA A 49 3.44 0.91 -10.53
CA ALA A 49 4.36 1.94 -10.99
C ALA A 49 4.82 1.70 -12.44
N GLY A 50 5.08 0.44 -12.81
CA GLY A 50 5.42 0.05 -14.18
C GLY A 50 4.31 0.33 -15.19
N ILE A 51 3.06 -0.01 -14.84
CA ILE A 51 1.89 0.29 -15.69
C ILE A 51 1.68 1.79 -15.83
N ASN A 52 1.76 2.55 -14.73
CA ASN A 52 1.65 4.01 -14.77
C ASN A 52 2.75 4.65 -15.63
N LEU A 53 4.00 4.19 -15.50
CA LEU A 53 5.12 4.66 -16.33
C LEU A 53 4.94 4.31 -17.81
N TYR A 54 4.46 3.10 -18.11
CA TYR A 54 4.18 2.69 -19.49
C TYR A 54 3.08 3.55 -20.11
N LEU A 55 2.01 3.80 -19.36
CA LEU A 55 0.91 4.68 -19.76
C LEU A 55 1.41 6.13 -19.98
N LEU A 56 2.25 6.63 -19.08
CA LEU A 56 2.91 7.94 -19.20
C LEU A 56 3.94 8.04 -20.33
N SER A 57 4.50 6.93 -20.80
CA SER A 57 5.38 6.90 -21.98
C SER A 57 4.57 6.93 -23.26
N ASN A 58 3.38 6.32 -23.25
CA ASN A 58 2.50 6.18 -24.40
C ASN A 58 1.43 7.30 -24.50
N ARG A 59 1.74 8.52 -24.00
CA ARG A 59 0.78 9.66 -23.89
C ARG A 59 0.04 10.01 -25.18
N ARG A 60 0.63 9.71 -26.34
CA ARG A 60 0.09 10.06 -27.66
C ARG A 60 -1.20 9.32 -28.02
N GLN A 61 -1.49 8.19 -27.37
CA GLN A 61 -2.67 7.37 -27.65
C GLN A 61 -3.77 7.51 -26.58
N ILE A 62 -3.59 8.37 -25.59
CA ILE A 62 -4.44 8.45 -24.40
C ILE A 62 -5.36 9.66 -24.52
N LEU A 63 -6.65 9.47 -24.24
CA LEU A 63 -7.62 10.56 -24.19
C LEU A 63 -7.15 11.59 -23.14
N LEU A 64 -7.18 12.88 -23.48
CA LEU A 64 -6.74 14.00 -22.63
C LEU A 64 -7.34 13.95 -21.20
N GLY A 65 -8.47 13.28 -21.00
CA GLY A 65 -9.09 13.03 -19.70
C GLY A 65 -8.42 11.96 -18.84
N GLU A 66 -7.89 10.90 -19.45
CA GLU A 66 -7.25 9.77 -18.76
C GLU A 66 -5.82 10.10 -18.32
N ILE A 67 -5.23 11.16 -18.88
CA ILE A 67 -3.90 11.60 -18.50
C ILE A 67 -3.84 12.08 -17.04
N TRP A 68 -4.95 12.65 -16.53
CA TRP A 68 -5.05 13.09 -15.14
C TRP A 68 -5.06 11.92 -14.16
N LEU A 69 -5.67 10.80 -14.54
CA LEU A 69 -5.63 9.54 -13.79
C LEU A 69 -4.20 8.96 -13.75
N ALA A 70 -3.50 8.97 -14.88
CA ALA A 70 -2.10 8.51 -14.94
C ALA A 70 -1.16 9.38 -14.08
N TRP A 71 -1.34 10.71 -14.11
CA TRP A 71 -0.60 11.63 -13.26
C TRP A 71 -0.93 11.46 -11.77
N ALA A 72 -2.21 11.25 -11.43
CA ALA A 72 -2.62 10.97 -10.06
C ALA A 72 -2.02 9.65 -9.55
N GLY A 73 -2.02 8.60 -10.37
CA GLY A 73 -1.37 7.31 -10.05
C GLY A 73 0.12 7.48 -9.77
N LEU A 74 0.83 8.27 -10.58
CA LEU A 74 2.24 8.59 -10.34
C LEU A 74 2.44 9.40 -9.06
N ALA A 75 1.56 10.36 -8.76
CA ALA A 75 1.62 11.17 -7.56
C ALA A 75 1.33 10.38 -6.27
N VAL A 76 0.49 9.36 -6.35
CA VAL A 76 0.15 8.45 -5.23
C VAL A 76 1.26 7.43 -4.95
N THR A 77 1.95 6.96 -5.99
CA THR A 77 3.02 5.96 -5.92
C THR A 77 4.05 6.21 -4.79
N PRO A 78 4.64 7.41 -4.61
CA PRO A 78 5.62 7.65 -3.54
C PRO A 78 5.02 7.52 -2.13
N PHE A 79 3.77 7.92 -1.91
CA PHE A 79 3.12 7.80 -0.61
C PHE A 79 2.86 6.33 -0.26
N PHE A 80 2.42 5.55 -1.25
CA PHE A 80 2.26 4.11 -1.11
C PHE A 80 3.60 3.40 -0.84
N LEU A 81 4.68 3.85 -1.50
CA LEU A 81 6.02 3.32 -1.28
C LEU A 81 6.50 3.56 0.16
N VAL A 82 6.32 4.77 0.69
CA VAL A 82 6.67 5.07 2.08
C VAL A 82 5.88 4.19 3.06
N ARG A 83 4.58 3.96 2.80
CA ARG A 83 3.73 3.04 3.59
C ARG A 83 4.28 1.62 3.57
N ILE A 84 4.70 1.11 2.41
CA ILE A 84 5.25 -0.24 2.25
C ILE A 84 6.60 -0.35 2.96
N ILE A 85 7.48 0.63 2.81
CA ILE A 85 8.79 0.66 3.47
C ILE A 85 8.62 0.67 4.99
N TYR A 86 7.70 1.47 5.52
CA TYR A 86 7.39 1.46 6.94
C TYR A 86 6.89 0.09 7.40
N SER A 87 6.01 -0.56 6.62
CA SER A 87 5.55 -1.93 6.90
C SER A 87 6.67 -2.97 6.81
N ILE A 88 7.66 -2.81 5.90
CA ILE A 88 8.87 -3.65 5.82
C ILE A 88 9.67 -3.49 7.10
N ILE A 89 9.98 -2.25 7.48
CA ILE A 89 10.78 -1.96 8.68
C ILE A 89 10.11 -2.61 9.90
N CYS A 90 8.82 -2.36 10.13
CA CYS A 90 8.08 -3.01 11.23
C CYS A 90 8.05 -4.55 11.15
N ALA A 91 7.98 -5.15 9.95
CA ALA A 91 7.93 -6.61 9.81
C ALA A 91 9.29 -7.30 9.98
N PHE A 92 10.39 -6.60 9.76
CA PHE A 92 11.75 -7.14 9.88
C PHE A 92 12.44 -6.73 11.18
N GLU A 93 11.94 -5.71 11.89
CA GLU A 93 12.55 -5.23 13.12
C GLU A 93 12.32 -6.19 14.28
N SER A 94 13.38 -6.93 14.60
CA SER A 94 13.40 -7.96 15.62
C SER A 94 14.02 -7.40 16.91
N GLY A 95 13.22 -6.65 17.68
CA GLY A 95 13.41 -6.52 19.13
C GLY A 95 14.51 -5.59 19.68
N HIS A 96 15.11 -4.66 18.92
CA HIS A 96 16.17 -3.77 19.44
C HIS A 96 15.86 -2.26 19.46
N SER A 97 14.78 -1.78 18.85
CA SER A 97 14.42 -0.35 18.88
C SER A 97 12.99 -0.11 19.34
N SER A 98 12.83 0.80 20.31
CA SER A 98 11.55 1.15 20.95
C SER A 98 10.57 1.89 20.02
N VAL A 99 10.96 2.21 18.78
CA VAL A 99 10.24 3.18 17.92
C VAL A 99 9.49 2.51 16.76
N PHE A 100 9.91 1.31 16.34
CA PHE A 100 9.38 0.60 15.16
C PHE A 100 8.94 -0.84 15.45
N ASN A 101 8.87 -1.21 16.73
CA ASN A 101 8.45 -2.55 17.13
C ASN A 101 6.92 -2.71 16.96
N TYR A 102 6.51 -3.67 16.14
CA TYR A 102 5.11 -4.06 15.90
C TYR A 102 4.36 -4.44 17.19
N VAL A 103 5.11 -4.87 18.23
CA VAL A 103 4.61 -5.33 19.54
C VAL A 103 5.24 -4.52 20.69
N GLY A 104 5.80 -3.33 20.40
CA GLY A 104 6.42 -2.49 21.42
C GLY A 104 5.36 -1.74 22.24
N THR A 105 5.27 -2.05 23.54
CA THR A 105 4.43 -1.38 24.56
C THR A 105 4.84 0.08 24.85
N GLY A 106 5.39 0.79 23.87
CA GLY A 106 5.72 2.20 23.97
C GLY A 106 4.61 3.03 23.33
N ASN A 107 3.93 3.90 24.09
CA ASN A 107 2.89 4.79 23.57
C ASN A 107 3.36 5.60 22.34
N SER A 108 4.66 5.92 22.26
CA SER A 108 5.27 6.61 21.13
C SER A 108 5.28 5.80 19.83
N ALA A 109 5.50 4.48 19.87
CA ALA A 109 5.52 3.64 18.68
C ALA A 109 4.12 3.50 18.08
N VAL A 110 3.11 3.29 18.93
CA VAL A 110 1.70 3.17 18.50
C VAL A 110 1.19 4.47 17.89
N ILE A 111 1.54 5.63 18.48
CA ILE A 111 1.14 6.94 17.96
C ILE A 111 1.80 7.22 16.61
N VAL A 112 3.11 6.96 16.49
CA VAL A 112 3.84 7.18 15.22
C VAL A 112 3.31 6.23 14.13
N GLN A 113 3.08 4.96 14.47
CA GLN A 113 2.52 3.98 13.55
C GLN A 113 1.11 4.38 13.11
N GLY A 114 0.22 4.70 14.04
CA GLY A 114 -1.15 5.10 13.74
C GLY A 114 -1.23 6.37 12.89
N ILE A 115 -0.48 7.41 13.27
CA ILE A 115 -0.44 8.67 12.51
C ILE A 115 0.14 8.42 11.12
N MET A 116 1.26 7.71 11.01
CA MET A 116 1.90 7.46 9.72
C MET A 116 1.00 6.67 8.77
N PHE A 117 0.35 5.61 9.25
CA PHE A 117 -0.56 4.81 8.43
C PHE A 117 -1.80 5.58 8.01
N VAL A 118 -2.46 6.29 8.95
CA VAL A 118 -3.72 6.98 8.67
C VAL A 118 -3.49 8.24 7.83
N LEU A 119 -2.44 9.02 8.11
CA LEU A 119 -2.13 10.25 7.38
C LEU A 119 -1.72 9.95 5.94
N MET A 120 -0.88 8.92 5.72
CA MET A 120 -0.51 8.52 4.36
C MET A 120 -1.72 8.00 3.58
N GLU A 121 -2.60 7.24 4.21
CA GLU A 121 -3.84 6.78 3.56
C GLU A 121 -4.76 7.95 3.20
N PHE A 122 -4.92 8.92 4.09
CA PHE A 122 -5.77 10.08 3.87
C PHE A 122 -5.29 10.93 2.69
N ILE A 123 -3.97 11.13 2.57
CA ILE A 123 -3.37 11.84 1.43
C ILE A 123 -3.65 11.09 0.13
N VAL A 124 -3.43 9.78 0.10
CA VAL A 124 -3.66 8.95 -1.09
C VAL A 124 -5.13 8.99 -1.53
N VAL A 125 -6.06 8.81 -0.60
CA VAL A 125 -7.50 8.89 -0.88
C VAL A 125 -7.89 10.26 -1.40
N SER A 126 -7.35 11.34 -0.81
CA SER A 126 -7.62 12.70 -1.27
C SER A 126 -7.15 12.93 -2.72
N ILE A 127 -5.96 12.44 -3.09
CA ILE A 127 -5.44 12.55 -4.46
C ILE A 127 -6.36 11.80 -5.44
N TRP A 128 -6.81 10.59 -5.08
CA TRP A 128 -7.71 9.81 -5.91
C TRP A 128 -9.10 10.43 -6.06
N ILE A 129 -9.66 11.03 -5.00
CA ILE A 129 -10.93 11.75 -5.06
C ILE A 129 -10.82 12.92 -6.03
N VAL A 130 -9.76 13.72 -5.90
CA VAL A 130 -9.51 14.86 -6.79
C VAL A 130 -9.34 14.40 -8.24
N ALA A 131 -8.57 13.35 -8.48
CA ALA A 131 -8.40 12.78 -9.83
C ALA A 131 -9.71 12.27 -10.43
N GLY A 132 -10.56 11.63 -9.61
CA GLY A 132 -11.89 11.18 -10.00
C GLY A 132 -12.82 12.33 -10.38
N MET A 133 -12.74 13.47 -9.68
CA MET A 133 -13.52 14.67 -10.02
C MET A 133 -13.10 15.29 -11.36
N TYR A 134 -11.82 15.23 -11.71
CA TYR A 134 -11.30 15.75 -12.99
C TYR A 134 -11.45 14.79 -14.17
N THR A 135 -11.87 13.55 -13.93
CA THR A 135 -12.09 12.56 -14.99
C THR A 135 -13.34 12.94 -15.80
N PRO A 136 -13.23 13.20 -17.12
CA PRO A 136 -14.40 13.54 -17.92
C PRO A 136 -15.36 12.36 -18.00
N LYS A 137 -16.66 12.67 -17.95
CA LYS A 137 -17.73 11.66 -18.10
C LYS A 137 -17.60 11.02 -19.48
N VAL A 138 -17.64 9.68 -19.52
CA VAL A 138 -17.63 8.92 -20.78
C VAL A 138 -18.68 9.50 -21.73
N PRO A 139 -18.33 9.86 -22.97
CA PRO A 139 -19.29 10.39 -23.93
C PRO A 139 -20.44 9.38 -24.11
N LYS A 140 -21.68 9.85 -24.00
CA LYS A 140 -22.89 9.00 -24.13
C LYS A 140 -23.01 8.32 -25.50
N GLU A 141 -22.18 8.71 -26.44
CA GLU A 141 -22.12 8.25 -27.83
C GLU A 141 -21.48 6.86 -27.97
N LEU A 142 -20.82 6.37 -26.91
CA LEU A 142 -20.27 4.99 -26.82
C LEU A 142 -21.18 4.05 -26.00
N LEU A 143 -22.35 4.52 -25.55
CA LEU A 143 -23.32 3.76 -24.75
C LEU A 143 -24.52 3.24 -25.56
N TYR A 144 -24.52 3.40 -26.89
CA TYR A 144 -25.53 2.88 -27.81
C TYR A 144 -24.90 2.17 -29.01
#